data_AF-A0A366H4R8-F1
#
_entry.id   AF-A0A366H4R8-F1
#
_cell.length_a   1.000
_cell.length_b   1.000
_cell.length_c   1.000
_cell.angle_alpha   90.00
_cell.angle_beta   90.00
_cell.angle_gamma   90.00
#
_symmetry.space_group_name_H-M   'P 1'
#
loop_
_entity.id
_entity.type
_entity.pdbx_description
1 polymer ?
#
loop_
_entity_poly.entity_id
_entity_poly.type
_entity_poly.pdbx_seq_one_letter_code
_entity_poly.pdbx_strand_id
1 'polypeptide(L)'
;MSIPHRSTSYLRVGLWFLASIVLGSMCSAIRWGTEDRFHGTGFPIPIVMWDKPPGGDQFIDYVSFAGLILNPLFVFLTGLFYWGLWSVARWTWRRVRG
;
A
#
# COMPACT_ATOMS: atom_id res chain seq x y z
N MET A 1 -26.65 22.63 -15.25
CA MET A 1 -25.70 21.71 -15.92
C MET A 1 -25.45 20.52 -15.00
N SER A 2 -26.05 19.36 -15.30
CA SER A 2 -25.81 18.13 -14.55
C SER A 2 -24.52 17.48 -15.06
N ILE A 3 -23.54 17.31 -14.18
CA ILE A 3 -22.32 16.57 -14.51
C ILE A 3 -22.73 15.11 -14.74
N PRO A 4 -22.40 14.49 -15.89
CA PRO A 4 -22.79 13.12 -16.17
C PRO A 4 -22.21 12.17 -15.12
N HIS A 5 -23.06 11.30 -14.58
CA HIS A 5 -22.79 10.42 -13.44
C HIS A 5 -21.56 9.50 -13.60
N ARG A 6 -21.05 9.31 -14.83
CA ARG A 6 -19.81 8.57 -15.13
C ARG A 6 -18.53 9.36 -14.82
N SER A 7 -18.50 10.69 -14.96
CA SER A 7 -17.26 11.46 -14.77
C SER A 7 -16.80 11.47 -13.31
N THR A 8 -17.75 11.42 -12.38
CA THR A 8 -17.47 11.37 -10.94
C THR A 8 -16.78 10.09 -10.49
N SER A 9 -16.97 8.99 -11.22
CA SER A 9 -16.34 7.70 -10.88
C SER A 9 -14.86 7.68 -11.26
N TYR A 10 -14.51 8.19 -12.44
CA TYR A 10 -13.11 8.29 -12.87
C TYR A 10 -12.31 9.25 -11.99
N LEU A 11 -12.90 10.38 -11.60
CA LEU A 11 -12.27 11.31 -10.66
C LEU A 11 -11.95 10.63 -9.32
N ARG A 12 -12.89 9.85 -8.77
CA ARG A 12 -12.67 9.11 -7.51
C ARG A 12 -11.58 8.07 -7.63
N VAL A 13 -11.53 7.33 -8.74
CA VAL A 13 -10.48 6.33 -9.00
C VAL A 13 -9.12 7.02 -9.18
N GLY A 14 -9.06 8.15 -9.88
CA GLY A 14 -7.83 8.93 -10.04
C GLY A 14 -7.31 9.48 -8.70
N LEU A 15 -8.20 10.03 -7.87
CA LEU A 15 -7.85 10.48 -6.52
C LEU A 15 -7.39 9.32 -5.63
N TRP A 16 -8.03 8.15 -5.75
CA TRP A 16 -7.62 6.95 -5.02
C TRP A 16 -6.23 6.45 -5.47
N PHE A 17 -5.95 6.48 -6.77
CA PHE A 17 -4.64 6.14 -7.30
C PHE A 17 -3.54 7.05 -6.75
N LEU A 18 -3.77 8.38 -6.77
CA LEU A 18 -2.83 9.34 -6.18
C LEU A 18 -2.63 9.12 -4.69
N ALA A 19 -3.70 8.90 -3.93
CA ALA A 19 -3.63 8.57 -2.51
C ALA A 19 -2.83 7.28 -2.27
N SER A 20 -2.97 6.28 -3.13
CA SER A 20 -2.24 5.01 -3.02
C SER A 20 -0.75 5.16 -3.28
N ILE A 21 -0.35 6.05 -4.21
CA ILE A 21 1.06 6.41 -4.40
C ILE A 21 1.61 7.03 -3.11
N VAL A 22 0.93 8.07 -2.58
CA VAL A 22 1.38 8.77 -1.37
C VAL A 22 1.48 7.81 -0.19
N LEU A 23 0.42 7.05 0.09
CA LEU A 23 0.40 6.11 1.20
C LEU A 23 1.41 4.97 1.02
N GLY A 24 1.55 4.43 -0.20
CA GLY A 24 2.56 3.40 -0.48
C GLY A 24 3.98 3.90 -0.31
N SER A 25 4.27 5.14 -0.70
CA SER A 25 5.56 5.81 -0.45
C SER A 25 5.80 6.05 1.04
N MET A 26 4.77 6.36 1.82
CA MET A 26 4.91 6.46 3.28
C MET A 26 5.19 5.09 3.92
N CYS A 27 4.49 4.03 3.49
CA CYS A 27 4.74 2.67 3.96
C CYS A 27 6.16 2.19 3.61
N SER A 28 6.71 2.69 2.51
CA SER A 28 8.08 2.44 2.06
C SER A 28 9.15 3.00 3.01
N ALA A 29 8.81 3.99 3.83
CA ALA A 29 9.71 4.59 4.82
C ALA A 29 9.56 3.97 6.23
N ILE A 30 8.63 3.04 6.43
CA ILE A 30 8.43 2.39 7.73
C ILE A 30 9.65 1.54 8.04
N ARG A 31 10.33 1.87 9.15
CA ARG A 31 11.46 1.11 9.66
C ARG A 31 10.98 -0.10 10.44
N TRP A 32 11.72 -1.20 10.35
CA TRP A 32 11.45 -2.43 11.07
C TRP A 32 12.77 -3.11 11.45
N GLY A 33 12.76 -3.92 12.51
CA GLY A 33 13.96 -4.56 13.07
C GLY A 33 14.61 -3.80 14.23
N THR A 34 15.79 -4.25 14.65
CA THR A 34 16.56 -3.68 15.77
C THR A 34 17.93 -3.26 15.29
N GLU A 35 18.49 -2.17 15.84
CA GLU A 35 19.79 -1.60 15.43
C GLU A 35 20.95 -2.62 15.49
N ASP A 36 20.86 -3.60 16.40
CA ASP A 36 21.92 -4.60 16.63
C ASP A 36 21.78 -5.86 15.76
N ARG A 37 20.71 -5.97 14.95
CA ARG A 37 20.39 -7.16 14.14
C ARG A 37 19.83 -6.74 12.79
N PHE A 38 19.12 -7.66 12.13
CA PHE A 38 18.36 -7.41 10.92
C PHE A 38 17.43 -6.19 11.11
N HIS A 39 17.61 -5.20 10.25
CA HIS A 39 16.76 -4.02 10.20
C HIS A 39 16.50 -3.65 8.74
N GLY A 40 15.44 -2.90 8.48
CA GLY A 40 15.06 -2.53 7.12
C GLY A 40 14.07 -1.39 7.07
N THR A 41 13.78 -0.95 5.84
CA THR A 41 12.68 -0.02 5.54
C THR A 41 11.75 -0.61 4.51
N GLY A 42 10.47 -0.33 4.65
CA GLY A 42 9.42 -0.70 3.72
C GLY A 42 8.47 -1.73 4.30
N PHE A 43 7.18 -1.51 4.06
CA PHE A 43 6.09 -2.37 4.50
C PHE A 43 4.96 -2.35 3.45
N PRO A 44 4.29 -3.49 3.17
CA PRO A 44 4.62 -4.84 3.60
C PRO A 44 5.80 -5.46 2.83
N ILE A 45 6.19 -4.87 1.69
CA ILE A 45 7.35 -5.31 0.93
C ILE A 45 8.56 -4.46 1.36
N PRO A 46 9.65 -5.09 1.81
CA PRO A 46 10.85 -4.37 2.17
C PRO A 46 11.54 -3.78 0.93
N ILE A 47 12.09 -2.58 1.08
CA ILE A 47 12.83 -1.84 0.03
C ILE A 47 14.32 -1.84 0.32
N VAL A 48 14.70 -1.67 1.59
CA VAL A 48 16.08 -1.79 2.02
C VAL A 48 16.11 -2.75 3.19
N MET A 49 17.00 -3.72 3.13
CA MET A 49 17.27 -4.69 4.19
C MET A 49 18.75 -4.58 4.54
N TRP A 50 19.05 -4.38 5.81
CA TRP A 50 20.38 -4.33 6.35
C TRP A 50 20.61 -5.62 7.14
N ASP A 51 21.60 -6.41 6.71
CA ASP A 51 21.95 -7.64 7.41
C ASP A 51 23.46 -7.71 7.69
N LYS A 52 23.80 -8.39 8.79
CA LYS A 52 25.17 -8.61 9.23
C LYS A 52 25.57 -10.06 8.90
N PRO A 53 26.40 -10.29 7.87
CA PRO A 53 26.76 -11.65 7.48
C PRO A 53 27.51 -12.38 8.62
N PRO A 54 27.43 -13.72 8.68
CA PRO A 54 28.09 -14.48 9.74
C PRO A 54 29.60 -14.20 9.77
N GLY A 55 30.09 -13.60 10.86
CA GLY A 55 31.51 -13.29 11.05
C GLY A 55 32.00 -11.97 10.44
N GLY A 56 31.13 -11.16 9.82
CA GLY A 56 31.47 -9.80 9.39
C GLY A 56 31.06 -8.77 10.44
N ASP A 57 31.80 -7.67 10.58
CA ASP A 57 31.46 -6.58 11.52
C ASP A 57 30.66 -5.43 10.90
N GLN A 58 30.49 -5.45 9.59
CA GLN A 58 29.79 -4.40 8.83
C GLN A 58 28.41 -4.87 8.38
N PHE A 59 27.44 -3.95 8.37
CA PHE A 59 26.14 -4.17 7.75
C PHE A 59 26.26 -4.07 6.23
N ILE A 60 25.51 -4.90 5.52
CA ILE A 60 25.37 -4.86 4.07
C ILE A 60 23.94 -4.47 3.71
N ASP A 61 23.81 -3.47 2.83
CA ASP A 61 22.55 -2.97 2.30
C ASP A 61 22.09 -3.82 1.12
N TYR A 62 20.92 -4.45 1.26
CA TYR A 62 20.22 -5.16 0.21
C TYR A 62 19.01 -4.35 -0.24
N VAL A 63 19.11 -3.74 -1.43
CA VAL A 63 18.04 -2.91 -1.99
C VAL A 63 17.13 -3.75 -2.89
N SER A 64 15.85 -3.79 -2.57
CA SER A 64 14.78 -4.39 -3.35
C SER A 64 13.96 -3.29 -4.04
N PHE A 65 14.30 -3.00 -5.30
CA PHE A 65 13.56 -2.04 -6.12
C PHE A 65 12.09 -2.43 -6.34
N ALA A 66 11.77 -3.73 -6.22
CA ALA A 66 10.40 -4.21 -6.32
C ALA A 66 9.47 -3.57 -5.26
N GLY A 67 9.98 -3.30 -4.05
CA GLY A 67 9.18 -2.70 -2.97
C GLY A 67 8.65 -1.30 -3.30
N LEU A 68 9.37 -0.52 -4.12
CA LEU A 68 8.95 0.82 -4.54
C LEU A 68 7.68 0.80 -5.41
N ILE A 69 7.50 -0.27 -6.18
CA ILE A 69 6.33 -0.44 -7.07
C ILE A 69 5.24 -1.21 -6.33
N LEU A 70 5.62 -2.27 -5.62
CA LEU A 70 4.67 -3.18 -4.99
C LEU A 70 3.95 -2.53 -3.81
N ASN A 71 4.59 -1.69 -2.99
CA ASN A 71 3.91 -1.06 -1.84
C ASN A 71 2.74 -0.15 -2.25
N PRO A 72 2.88 0.82 -3.19
CA PRO A 72 1.76 1.57 -3.74
C PRO A 72 0.67 0.69 -4.38
N LEU A 73 1.07 -0.35 -5.11
CA LEU A 73 0.15 -1.27 -5.74
C LEU A 73 -0.68 -2.04 -4.70
N PHE A 74 -0.04 -2.52 -3.63
CA PHE A 74 -0.73 -3.19 -2.53
C PHE A 74 -1.75 -2.27 -1.87
N VAL A 75 -1.40 -1.02 -1.54
CA VAL A 75 -2.35 -0.05 -0.98
C VAL A 75 -3.55 0.14 -1.90
N PHE A 76 -3.30 0.31 -3.20
CA PHE A 76 -4.36 0.50 -4.19
C PHE A 76 -5.32 -0.69 -4.25
N LEU A 77 -4.78 -1.91 -4.36
CA LEU A 77 -5.55 -3.15 -4.46
C LEU A 77 -6.34 -3.43 -3.17
N THR A 78 -5.72 -3.22 -2.00
CA THR A 78 -6.40 -3.37 -0.70
C THR A 78 -7.58 -2.41 -0.58
N GLY A 79 -7.44 -1.15 -1.01
CA GLY A 79 -8.57 -0.22 -1.00
C GLY A 79 -9.67 -0.60 -1.98
N LEU A 80 -9.34 -1.08 -3.18
CA LEU A 80 -10.33 -1.60 -4.12
C LEU A 80 -11.11 -2.78 -3.52
N PHE A 81 -10.42 -3.69 -2.83
CA PHE A 81 -11.04 -4.81 -2.16
C PHE A 81 -12.05 -4.35 -1.08
N TYR A 82 -11.64 -3.46 -0.16
CA TYR A 82 -12.53 -2.93 0.86
C TYR A 82 -13.71 -2.13 0.28
N TRP A 83 -13.47 -1.37 -0.79
CA TRP A 83 -14.54 -0.67 -1.49
C TRP A 83 -15.55 -1.67 -2.11
N GLY A 84 -15.07 -2.76 -2.70
CA GLY A 84 -15.91 -3.87 -3.15
C GLY A 84 -16.78 -4.42 -2.03
N LEU A 85 -16.17 -4.82 -0.91
CA LEU A 85 -16.88 -5.34 0.27
C LEU A 85 -17.93 -4.37 0.80
N TRP A 86 -17.58 -3.09 0.96
CA TRP A 86 -18.52 -2.05 1.40
C TRP A 86 -19.68 -1.88 0.44
N SER A 87 -19.44 -1.98 -0.86
CA SER A 87 -20.48 -1.85 -1.88
C SER A 87 -21.46 -3.02 -1.83
N VAL A 88 -20.96 -4.25 -1.66
CA VAL A 88 -21.78 -5.44 -1.45
C VAL A 88 -22.58 -5.33 -0.15
N ALA A 89 -21.94 -4.98 0.97
CA ALA A 89 -22.60 -4.83 2.26
C ALA A 89 -23.75 -3.79 2.21
N ARG A 90 -23.51 -2.63 1.59
CA ARG A 90 -24.56 -1.61 1.40
C ARG A 90 -25.69 -2.11 0.51
N TRP A 91 -25.38 -2.88 -0.53
CA TRP A 91 -26.40 -3.45 -1.42
C TRP A 91 -27.27 -4.46 -0.67
N THR A 92 -26.66 -5.39 0.07
CA THR A 92 -27.38 -6.38 0.90
C THR A 92 -28.23 -5.69 1.97
N TRP A 93 -27.70 -4.68 2.64
CA TRP A 93 -28.45 -3.93 3.65
C TRP A 93 -29.72 -3.28 3.10
N ARG A 94 -29.65 -2.69 1.90
CA ARG A 94 -30.82 -2.11 1.22
C ARG A 94 -31.87 -3.16 0.86
N ARG A 95 -31.45 -4.39 0.51
CA ARG A 95 -32.34 -5.52 0.21
C ARG A 95 -33.05 -6.10 1.44
N VAL A 96 -32.45 -5.97 2.62
CA VAL A 96 -33.02 -6.50 3.88
C VAL A 96 -33.99 -5.51 4.54
N ARG A 97 -33.80 -4.20 4.32
CA ARG A 97 -34.62 -3.13 4.93
C ARG A 97 -35.67 -2.51 4.01
N GLY A 98 -35.67 -2.86 2.73
CA GLY A 98 -36.71 -2.50 1.76
C GLY A 98 -37.58 -3.71 1.47
#